data_AF-N8Y7H8-F1
#
_entry.id   AF-N8Y7H8-F1
#
_cell.length_a   1.000
_cell.length_b   1.000
_cell.length_c   1.000
_cell.angle_alpha   90.00
_cell.angle_beta   90.00
_cell.angle_gamma   90.00
#
_symmetry.space_group_name_H-M   'P 1'
#
loop_
_entity.id
_entity.type
_entity.pdbx_description
1 polymer ?
#
loop_
_entity_poly.entity_id
_entity_poly.type
_entity_poly.pdbx_seq_one_letter_code
_entity_poly.pdbx_strand_id
1 'polypeptide(L)' 'MGLSIWHILLFAVIVILLFGTSKLKNLGKDLGGAIKDFKDSVHSDDQKLSETNQPKEIHHLDLNKEKNTNR' A
#
# COMPACT_ATOMS: atom_id res chain seq x y z
N MET A 1 20.28 -2.23 -31.10
CA MET A 1 18.85 -2.54 -30.88
C MET A 1 18.63 -2.71 -29.39
N GLY A 2 18.50 -1.61 -28.63
CA GLY A 2 18.38 -1.65 -27.17
C GLY A 2 16.96 -1.91 -26.71
N LEU A 3 16.81 -2.33 -25.44
CA LEU A 3 15.52 -2.46 -24.77
C LEU A 3 14.90 -1.07 -24.55
N SER A 4 14.24 -0.54 -25.58
CA SER A 4 13.47 0.70 -25.48
C SER A 4 12.14 0.42 -24.79
N ILE A 5 11.67 1.38 -23.99
CA ILE A 5 10.36 1.35 -23.30
C ILE A 5 9.22 0.91 -24.24
N TRP A 6 9.29 1.28 -25.51
CA TRP A 6 8.31 0.89 -26.53
C TRP A 6 8.20 -0.62 -26.76
N HIS A 7 9.30 -1.36 -26.64
CA HIS A 7 9.29 -2.82 -26.78
C HIS A 7 8.65 -3.47 -25.55
N ILE A 8 8.91 -2.93 -24.36
CA ILE A 8 8.34 -3.44 -23.10
C ILE A 8 6.82 -3.26 -23.11
N LEU A 9 6.32 -2.11 -23.58
CA LEU A 9 4.88 -1.86 -23.65
C LEU A 9 4.18 -2.82 -24.63
N LEU A 10 4.74 -3.01 -25.83
CA LEU A 10 4.19 -3.94 -26.82
C LEU A 10 4.22 -5.40 -26.31
N PHE A 11 5.31 -5.79 -25.65
CA PHE A 11 5.45 -7.10 -25.04
C PHE A 11 4.41 -7.31 -23.92
N ALA A 12 4.21 -6.31 -23.06
CA ALA A 12 3.21 -6.37 -21.98
C ALA A 12 1.79 -6.58 -22.54
N VAL A 13 1.42 -5.92 -23.64
CA VAL A 13 0.11 -6.12 -24.29
C VAL A 13 -0.08 -7.57 -24.74
N ILE A 14 0.93 -8.17 -25.37
CA ILE A 14 0.86 -9.57 -25.81
C ILE A 14 0.73 -10.51 -24.60
N VAL A 15 1.50 -10.30 -23.54
CA VAL A 15 1.41 -11.09 -22.30
C VAL A 15 0.02 -10.97 -21.66
N ILE A 16 -0.55 -9.76 -21.58
CA ILE A 16 -1.90 -9.54 -21.05
C ILE A 16 -2.95 -10.30 -21.88
N LEU A 17 -2.82 -10.35 -23.20
CA LEU A 17 -3.74 -11.08 -24.07
C LEU A 17 -3.63 -12.61 -23.88
N LEU A 18 -2.42 -13.14 -23.72
CA LEU A 18 -2.19 -14.59 -23.51
C LEU A 18 -2.70 -15.08 -22.15
N PHE A 19 -2.41 -14.32 -21.10
CA PHE A 19 -2.78 -14.70 -19.73
C PHE A 19 -4.19 -14.22 -19.33
N GLY A 20 -4.74 -13.26 -20.07
CA GLY A 20 -5.98 -12.56 -19.75
C GLY A 20 -5.81 -11.57 -18.59
N THR A 21 -6.60 -10.50 -18.60
CA THR A 21 -6.56 -9.46 -17.55
C THR A 21 -7.02 -9.96 -16.18
N SER A 22 -7.86 -11.00 -16.11
CA SER A 22 -8.37 -11.53 -14.83
C SER A 22 -7.27 -12.11 -13.94
N LYS A 23 -6.34 -12.89 -14.50
CA LYS A 23 -5.24 -13.48 -13.72
C LYS A 23 -4.21 -12.40 -13.33
N LEU A 24 -3.90 -11.49 -14.25
CA LEU A 24 -3.00 -10.37 -13.99
C LEU A 24 -3.56 -9.40 -12.95
N LYS A 25 -4.87 -9.17 -12.90
CA LYS A 25 -5.49 -8.29 -11.88
C LYS A 25 -5.38 -8.89 -10.48
N ASN A 26 -5.62 -10.19 -10.35
CA ASN A 26 -5.56 -10.86 -9.04
C ASN A 26 -4.12 -10.89 -8.52
N LEU A 27 -3.17 -11.32 -9.37
CA LEU A 27 -1.74 -11.35 -9.03
C LEU A 27 -1.15 -9.95 -8.86
N GLY A 28 -1.57 -9.00 -9.70
CA GLY A 28 -1.11 -7.62 -9.64
C GLY A 28 -1.62 -6.87 -8.41
N LYS A 29 -2.80 -7.21 -7.89
CA LYS A 29 -3.29 -6.65 -6.61
C LYS A 29 -2.41 -7.10 -5.44
N ASP A 30 -2.06 -8.38 -5.40
CA ASP A 30 -1.28 -8.96 -4.30
C ASP A 30 0.19 -8.50 -4.35
N LEU A 31 0.83 -8.59 -5.52
CA LEU A 31 2.20 -8.12 -5.74
C LEU A 31 2.31 -6.60 -5.68
N GLY A 32 1.33 -5.90 -6.24
CA GLY A 32 1.28 -4.43 -6.23
C GLY A 32 1.08 -3.86 -4.83
N GLY A 33 0.31 -4.53 -3.97
CA GLY A 33 0.20 -4.18 -2.55
C GLY A 33 1.55 -4.26 -1.84
N ALA A 34 2.25 -5.38 -1.96
CA ALA A 34 3.56 -5.58 -1.33
C ALA A 34 4.62 -4.58 -1.84
N ILE A 35 4.66 -4.31 -3.14
CA ILE A 35 5.59 -3.34 -3.73
C ILE A 35 5.24 -1.91 -3.32
N LYS A 36 3.95 -1.58 -3.18
CA LYS A 36 3.50 -0.28 -2.68
C LYS A 36 3.94 -0.07 -1.25
N ASP A 37 3.72 -1.03 -0.36
CA ASP A 37 4.13 -0.95 1.04
C ASP A 37 5.66 -0.86 1.18
N PHE A 38 6.40 -1.60 0.34
CA PHE A 38 7.86 -1.48 0.25
C PHE A 38 8.30 -0.07 -0.16
N LYS A 39 7.76 0.46 -1.27
CA LYS A 39 8.09 1.82 -1.74
C LYS A 39 7.72 2.87 -0.67
N ASP A 40 6.55 2.74 -0.07
CA ASP A 40 6.08 3.67 0.96
C ASP A 40 6.98 3.61 2.20
N SER A 41 7.46 2.43 2.63
CA SER A 41 8.42 2.31 3.75
C SER A 41 9.76 2.97 3.44
N VAL A 42 10.32 2.74 2.26
CA VAL A 42 11.59 3.33 1.81
C VAL A 42 11.47 4.86 1.69
N HIS A 43 10.35 5.36 1.16
CA HIS A 43 10.13 6.81 1.03
C HIS A 43 9.70 7.47 2.35
N SER A 44 9.14 6.73 3.31
CA SER A 44 8.77 7.26 4.62
C SER A 44 10.00 7.57 5.47
N ASP A 45 11.08 6.79 5.30
CA ASP A 45 12.36 7.06 5.95
C ASP A 45 13.01 8.36 5.42
N ASP A 46 12.83 8.66 4.13
CA ASP A 46 13.29 9.90 3.50
C ASP A 46 12.37 11.11 3.82
N GLN A 47 11.05 10.91 3.95
CA GLN A 47 10.07 11.97 4.21
C GLN A 47 9.81 12.26 5.69
N LYS A 48 10.31 11.42 6.62
CA LYS A 48 10.26 11.72 8.07
C LYS A 48 11.09 12.96 8.46
N LEU A 49 11.90 13.50 7.54
CA LEU A 49 12.51 14.83 7.69
C LEU A 49 11.62 16.01 7.24
N SER A 50 10.45 15.80 6.60
CA SER A 50 9.67 16.90 6.01
C SER A 50 8.21 17.03 6.43
N GLU A 51 7.50 16.04 6.98
CA GLU A 51 6.07 16.20 7.29
C GLU A 51 5.65 15.63 8.65
N THR A 52 5.90 16.39 9.72
CA THR A 52 5.13 16.31 10.96
C THR A 52 3.92 17.24 10.83
N ASN A 53 2.78 16.74 10.33
CA ASN A 53 1.47 17.36 10.57
C ASN A 53 0.34 16.43 10.15
N GLN A 54 -0.04 15.49 11.02
CA GLN A 54 -1.43 15.04 11.20
C GLN A 54 -1.53 14.31 12.55
N PRO A 55 -2.06 14.94 13.62
CA PRO A 55 -2.36 14.24 14.87
C PRO A 55 -3.55 13.30 14.64
N LYS A 56 -3.29 12.00 14.54
CA LYS A 56 -4.34 10.98 14.68
C LYS A 56 -4.57 10.75 16.17
N GLU A 57 -5.64 11.38 16.64
CA GLU A 57 -6.30 11.20 17.93
C GLU A 57 -6.28 9.74 18.39
N ILE A 58 -5.62 9.49 19.52
CA ILE A 58 -5.57 8.19 20.18
C ILE A 58 -6.83 8.11 21.04
N HIS A 59 -7.78 7.27 20.63
CA HIS A 59 -8.98 6.96 21.40
C HIS A 59 -8.54 6.25 22.70
N HIS A 60 -8.48 6.99 23.81
CA HIS A 60 -8.22 6.42 25.13
C HIS A 60 -9.39 5.50 25.50
N LEU A 61 -9.11 4.21 25.66
CA LEU A 61 -10.03 3.23 26.22
C LEU A 61 -10.34 3.65 27.68
N ASP A 62 -11.59 4.03 27.91
CA ASP A 62 -12.12 4.47 29.20
C ASP A 62 -12.14 3.30 30.21
N LEU A 63 -11.25 3.37 31.21
CA LEU A 63 -11.21 2.50 32.39
C LEU A 63 -12.02 3.08 33.56
N ASN A 64 -13.14 3.77 33.29
CA ASN A 64 -14.03 4.28 34.34
C ASN A 64 -15.44 3.69 34.23
N LYS A 65 -15.54 2.37 34.46
CA LYS A 65 -16.82 1.71 34.77
C LYS A 65 -16.71 0.83 36.01
N GLU A 66 -16.22 1.40 37.12
CA GLU A 66 -16.33 0.78 38.46
C GLU A 66 -16.62 1.84 39.54
N LYS A 67 -17.67 2.65 39.33
CA LYS A 67 -18.23 3.49 40.41
C LYS A 67 -19.74 3.54 40.41
N ASN A 68 -20.37 2.36 40.37
CA ASN A 68 -21.75 2.26 40.78
C ASN A 68 -22.06 0.87 41.37
N THR A 69 -21.71 0.65 42.64
CA THR A 69 -22.46 -0.25 43.52
C THR A 69 -22.01 -0.07 44.99
N ASN A 70 -22.97 0.25 45.87
CA ASN A 70 -22.95 0.10 47.35
C ASN A 70 -22.20 1.12 48.24
N ARG A 71 -22.89 2.18 48.67
CA ARG A 71 -23.48 2.35 50.02
C ARG A 71 -23.86 3.81 50.27
#